data_AF-C0C6V9-F1
#
_entry.id   AF-C0C6V9-F1
#
_cell.length_a   1.000
_cell.length_b   1.000
_cell.length_c   1.000
_cell.angle_alpha   90.00
_cell.angle_beta   90.00
_cell.angle_gamma   90.00
#
_symmetry.space_group_name_H-M   'P 1'
#
loop_
_entity.id
_entity.type
_entity.pdbx_description
1 polymer ?
#
loop_
_entity_poly.entity_id
_entity_poly.type
_entity_poly.pdbx_seq_one_letter_code
_entity_poly.pdbx_strand_id
1 'polypeptide(L)' 'MSKQYETVIGLEVHVELATKTKIFCSCSTQFGGAPNTHTCPVCTGMPGSLPVLNKQVVEYAVAIG' A
#
# COMPACT_ATOMS: atom_id res chain seq x y z
N MET A 1 -15.23 40.82 -18.86
CA MET A 1 -13.81 40.58 -18.50
C MET A 1 -13.47 39.14 -18.85
N SER A 2 -12.69 38.94 -19.91
CA SER A 2 -12.12 37.64 -20.26
C SER A 2 -11.15 37.21 -19.15
N LYS A 3 -11.25 35.96 -18.69
CA LYS A 3 -10.29 35.40 -17.72
C LYS A 3 -8.90 35.38 -18.36
N GLN A 4 -7.91 36.00 -17.70
CA GLN A 4 -6.51 36.06 -18.16
C GLN A 4 -5.62 34.91 -17.65
N TYR A 5 -6.19 33.96 -16.90
CA TYR A 5 -5.46 32.84 -16.30
C TYR A 5 -6.24 31.53 -16.42
N GLU A 6 -5.51 30.43 -16.45
CA GLU A 6 -6.01 29.06 -16.49
C GLU A 6 -5.72 28.35 -15.15
N THR A 7 -6.71 27.62 -14.63
CA THR A 7 -6.54 26.80 -13.42
C THR A 7 -6.10 25.40 -13.82
N VAL A 8 -4.93 24.98 -13.34
CA VAL A 8 -4.41 23.63 -13.53
C VAL A 8 -4.46 22.89 -12.20
N ILE A 9 -5.10 21.72 -12.16
CA ILE A 9 -5.26 20.90 -10.96
C ILE A 9 -4.63 19.53 -11.20
N GLY A 10 -3.78 19.11 -10.28
CA GLY A 10 -3.26 17.74 -10.21
C GLY A 10 -3.85 17.00 -9.02
N LEU A 11 -4.09 15.70 -9.18
CA LEU A 11 -4.54 14.81 -8.11
C LEU A 11 -3.53 13.67 -7.96
N GLU A 12 -3.16 13.39 -6.71
CA GLU A 12 -2.44 12.19 -6.33
C GLU A 12 -3.37 11.35 -5.46
N VAL A 13 -3.60 10.09 -5.86
CA VAL A 13 -4.55 9.20 -5.21
C VAL A 13 -3.82 7.94 -4.76
N HIS A 14 -3.95 7.59 -3.48
CA HIS A 14 -3.47 6.31 -2.95
C HIS A 14 -4.67 5.37 -2.76
N VAL A 15 -4.53 4.14 -3.23
CA VAL A 15 -5.56 3.10 -3.10
C VAL A 15 -4.97 1.91 -2.35
N GLU A 16 -5.61 1.51 -1.26
CA GLU A 16 -5.24 0.30 -0.53
C GLU A 16 -5.77 -0.94 -1.27
N LEU A 17 -4.85 -1.83 -1.66
CA LEU A 17 -5.21 -3.06 -2.35
C LEU A 17 -5.81 -4.06 -1.35
N ALA A 18 -6.97 -4.61 -1.68
CA ALA A 18 -7.70 -5.57 -0.85
C ALA A 18 -7.07 -6.98 -0.87
N THR A 19 -5.79 -7.10 -0.50
CA THR A 19 -5.08 -8.37 -0.32
C THR A 19 -5.29 -8.91 1.09
N LYS A 20 -5.04 -10.21 1.33
CA LYS A 20 -5.12 -10.82 2.69
C LYS A 20 -3.87 -10.59 3.53
N THR A 21 -2.73 -10.39 2.87
CA THR A 21 -1.41 -10.22 3.49
C THR A 21 -0.73 -8.97 2.97
N LYS A 22 0.19 -8.41 3.77
CA LYS A 22 0.97 -7.22 3.40
C LYS A 22 1.80 -7.45 2.14
N ILE A 23 2.32 -6.36 1.58
CA ILE A 23 3.08 -6.36 0.32
C ILE A 23 4.41 -7.15 0.39
N PHE A 24 5.09 -7.12 1.54
CA PHE A 24 6.43 -7.70 1.69
C PHE A 24 6.54 -8.81 2.74
N CYS A 25 5.45 -9.18 3.41
CA CYS A 25 5.42 -10.22 4.43
C CYS A 25 4.03 -10.86 4.56
N SER A 26 3.93 -11.95 5.32
CA SER A 26 2.69 -12.72 5.50
C SER A 26 1.76 -12.18 6.61
N CYS A 27 2.04 -11.02 7.21
CA CYS A 27 1.13 -10.41 8.18
C CYS A 27 -0.20 -10.02 7.54
N SER A 28 -1.28 -10.10 8.32
CA SER A 28 -2.63 -9.67 7.92
C SER A 28 -2.70 -8.17 7.60
N THR A 29 -3.56 -7.83 6.64
CA THR A 29 -4.03 -6.47 6.28
C THR A 29 -5.41 -6.16 6.88
N GLN A 30 -6.00 -7.09 7.64
CA GLN A 30 -7.32 -6.93 8.22
C GLN A 30 -7.39 -5.66 9.09
N PHE A 31 -8.45 -4.88 8.89
CA PHE A 31 -8.74 -3.71 9.69
C PHE A 31 -9.01 -4.08 11.16
N GLY A 32 -8.52 -3.25 12.08
CA GLY A 32 -8.61 -3.47 13.52
C GLY A 32 -7.42 -4.28 14.07
N GLY A 33 -7.68 -5.06 15.12
CA GLY A 33 -6.64 -5.76 15.89
C GLY A 33 -6.10 -4.90 17.05
N ALA A 34 -5.43 -5.55 18.00
CA ALA A 34 -4.76 -4.84 19.08
C ALA A 34 -3.43 -4.22 18.57
N PRO A 35 -2.90 -3.20 19.25
CA PRO A 35 -1.64 -2.59 18.85
C PRO A 35 -0.52 -3.63 18.71
N ASN A 36 0.19 -3.59 17.58
CA ASN A 36 1.31 -4.48 17.27
C ASN A 36 0.98 -5.98 17.21
N THR A 37 -0.27 -6.38 16.92
CA THR A 37 -0.62 -7.81 16.72
C THR A 37 -0.52 -8.27 15.27
N HIS A 38 -0.52 -7.35 14.30
CA HIS A 38 -0.38 -7.66 12.87
C HIS A 38 1.01 -7.26 12.38
N THR A 39 2.05 -7.64 13.13
CA THR A 39 3.45 -7.27 12.86
C THR A 39 4.39 -8.46 12.90
N CYS A 40 5.50 -8.35 12.16
CA CYS A 40 6.60 -9.29 12.15
C CYS A 40 7.91 -8.53 11.90
N PRO A 41 9.09 -9.17 12.05
CA PRO A 41 10.39 -8.53 11.84
C PRO A 41 10.51 -7.73 10.54
N VAL A 42 9.91 -8.23 9.44
CA VAL A 42 9.96 -7.56 8.13
C VAL A 42 9.23 -6.21 8.16
N CYS A 43 7.96 -6.18 8.60
CA CYS A 43 7.19 -4.93 8.57
C CYS A 43 7.51 -3.99 9.73
N THR A 44 8.29 -4.43 10.71
CA THR A 44 8.87 -3.57 11.76
C THR A 44 10.31 -3.15 11.45
N GLY A 45 10.87 -3.56 10.30
CA GLY A 45 12.23 -3.18 9.89
C GLY A 45 13.33 -3.70 10.82
N MET A 46 13.17 -4.90 11.40
CA MET A 46 14.18 -5.48 12.28
C MET A 46 15.44 -5.90 11.49
N PRO A 47 16.64 -5.79 12.09
CA PRO A 47 17.89 -6.20 11.45
C PRO A 47 17.85 -7.66 10.96
N GLY A 48 18.34 -7.89 9.75
CA GLY A 48 18.41 -9.23 9.14
C GLY A 48 17.09 -9.74 8.55
N SER A 49 16.00 -8.97 8.61
CA SER A 49 14.76 -9.31 7.92
C SER A 49 14.85 -9.02 6.41
N LEU A 50 14.21 -9.86 5.59
CA LEU A 50 14.21 -9.74 4.12
C LEU A 50 12.76 -9.64 3.59
N PRO A 51 12.48 -8.73 2.65
CA PRO A 51 11.15 -8.60 2.05
C PRO A 51 10.90 -9.68 1.00
N VAL A 52 9.65 -10.15 0.90
CA VAL A 52 9.19 -11.05 -0.18
C VAL A 52 7.90 -10.49 -0.78
N LEU A 53 7.93 -10.20 -2.08
CA LEU A 53 6.82 -9.56 -2.78
C LEU A 53 5.57 -10.44 -2.83
N ASN A 54 4.42 -9.85 -2.50
CA ASN A 54 3.12 -10.48 -2.59
C ASN A 54 2.65 -10.56 -4.06
N LYS A 55 2.44 -11.79 -4.55
CA LYS A 55 1.94 -12.06 -5.91
C LYS A 55 0.62 -11.35 -6.22
N GLN A 56 -0.32 -11.34 -5.27
CA GLN A 56 -1.64 -10.72 -5.45
C GLN A 56 -1.54 -9.20 -5.59
N VAL A 57 -0.57 -8.56 -4.92
CA VAL A 57 -0.30 -7.12 -5.09
C VAL A 57 0.09 -6.81 -6.54
N VAL A 58 0.96 -7.64 -7.13
CA VAL A 58 1.37 -7.47 -8.54
C VAL A 58 0.18 -7.66 -9.49
N GLU A 59 -0.62 -8.71 -9.27
CA GLU A 59 -1.82 -8.98 -10.09
C GLU A 59 -2.81 -7.80 -10.04
N TYR A 60 -3.06 -7.24 -8.85
CA TYR A 60 -3.95 -6.09 -8.69
C TYR A 60 -3.36 -4.80 -9.27
N ALA A 61 -2.08 -4.55 -9.06
CA ALA A 61 -1.41 -3.37 -9.63
C ALA A 61 -1.43 -3.41 -11.17
N VAL A 62 -1.19 -4.57 -11.77
CA VAL A 62 -1.26 -4.76 -13.23
C VAL A 62 -2.69 -4.63 -13.76
N ALA A 63 -3.70 -5.04 -12.99
CA ALA A 63 -5.10 -4.88 -13.38
C ALA A 63 -5.60 -3.42 -13.32
N ILE A 64 -4.96 -2.57 -12.51
CA ILE A 64 -5.28 -1.14 -12.38
C ILE A 64 -4.62 -0.31 -13.49
N GLY A 65 -3.40 -0.67 -13.91
CA GLY A 65 -2.63 0.03 -14.94
C GLY A 65 -3.12 -0.24 -16.36
#